data_AF-A0A3C2ARQ9-F1
#
_entry.id   AF-A0A3C2ARQ9-F1
#
_cell.length_a   1.000
_cell.length_b   1.000
_cell.length_c   1.000
_cell.angle_alpha   90.00
_cell.angle_beta   90.00
_cell.angle_gamma   90.00
#
_symmetry.space_group_name_H-M   'P 1'
#
loop_
_entity.id
_entity.type
_entity.pdbx_description
1 polymer ?
#
loop_
_entity_poly.entity_id
_entity_poly.type
_entity_poly.pdbx_seq_one_letter_code
_entity_poly.pdbx_strand_id
1 'polypeptide(L)'
;VQTGITATLPGFYAPQGRSIRSTSVFTKAMDSLYTQSVAGANITNFEMETAGIYALAHLLGHEAYSFSALLANRSLGTFHEDPASVVDSLIEKVLAWAVELDA
;
A
#
# COMPACT_ATOMS: atom_id res chain seq x y z
N VAL A 1 1.22 3.99 -14.05
CA VAL A 1 1.48 3.44 -12.70
C VAL A 1 2.11 4.56 -11.87
N GLN A 2 1.66 4.76 -10.63
CA GLN A 2 2.29 5.73 -9.72
C GLN A 2 3.29 4.99 -8.84
N THR A 3 4.51 5.53 -8.70
CA THR A 3 5.55 5.00 -7.82
C THR A 3 5.63 5.81 -6.55
N GLY A 4 5.79 5.15 -5.42
CA GLY A 4 5.89 5.79 -4.11
C GLY A 4 6.22 4.80 -3.01
N ILE A 5 6.18 5.28 -1.77
CA ILE A 5 6.43 4.46 -0.59
C ILE A 5 5.11 3.82 -0.12
N THR A 6 5.15 2.50 0.08
CA THR A 6 4.10 1.77 0.79
C THR A 6 4.42 1.75 2.28
N ALA A 7 3.48 2.23 3.09
CA ALA A 7 3.58 2.16 4.55
C ALA A 7 2.84 0.89 5.06
N THR A 8 3.61 -0.10 5.50
CA THR A 8 3.09 -1.33 6.09
C THR A 8 2.74 -1.14 7.56
N LEU A 9 1.49 -1.43 7.92
CA LEU A 9 0.93 -1.22 9.25
C LEU A 9 0.52 -2.57 9.87
N PRO A 10 0.74 -2.81 11.18
CA PRO A 10 0.57 -4.13 11.81
C PRO A 10 -0.90 -4.52 12.07
N GLY A 11 -1.84 -3.93 11.36
CA GLY A 11 -3.26 -4.25 11.52
C GLY A 11 -4.17 -3.26 10.80
N PHE A 12 -5.39 -3.69 10.52
CA PHE A 12 -6.33 -2.95 9.69
C PHE A 12 -7.03 -1.79 10.43
N TYR A 13 -7.33 -1.93 11.72
CA TYR A 13 -8.14 -0.93 12.44
C TYR A 13 -7.29 0.15 13.11
N ALA A 14 -7.06 0.00 14.43
CA ALA A 14 -6.35 1.00 15.21
C ALA A 14 -4.98 1.37 14.62
N PRO A 15 -4.14 0.42 14.13
CA PRO A 15 -2.85 0.79 13.53
C PRO A 15 -2.94 1.66 12.28
N GLN A 16 -4.07 1.62 11.55
CA GLN A 16 -4.35 2.55 10.44
C GLN A 16 -5.24 3.73 10.86
N GLY A 17 -5.33 4.05 12.16
CA GLY A 17 -6.13 5.16 12.65
C GLY A 17 -7.65 4.95 12.59
N ARG A 18 -8.16 3.74 12.29
CA ARG A 18 -9.60 3.48 12.27
C ARG A 18 -10.13 3.20 13.68
N SER A 19 -11.28 3.77 13.99
CA SER A 19 -12.03 3.52 15.24
C SER A 19 -13.30 2.75 14.92
N ILE A 20 -13.63 1.73 15.73
CA ILE A 20 -14.93 1.03 15.66
C ILE A 20 -15.74 1.28 16.93
N ARG A 21 -15.25 0.75 18.06
CA ARG A 21 -15.85 0.92 19.39
C ARG A 21 -14.97 1.75 20.32
N SER A 22 -13.66 1.51 20.30
CA SER A 22 -12.66 2.35 20.96
C SER A 22 -12.05 3.32 19.97
N THR A 23 -11.79 4.54 20.42
CA THR A 23 -11.05 5.54 19.66
C THR A 23 -9.63 5.06 19.43
N SER A 24 -9.16 5.12 18.17
CA SER A 24 -7.76 4.85 17.84
C SER A 24 -6.86 5.96 18.38
N VAL A 25 -5.76 5.57 19.02
CA VAL A 25 -4.69 6.49 19.45
C VAL A 25 -3.77 6.91 18.30
N PHE A 26 -3.91 6.29 17.12
CA PHE A 26 -3.04 6.50 15.97
C PHE A 26 -3.58 7.52 14.95
N THR A 27 -4.77 8.10 15.15
CA THR A 27 -5.38 9.03 14.17
C THR A 27 -4.43 10.17 13.80
N LYS A 28 -3.83 10.86 14.79
CA LYS A 28 -2.87 11.94 14.55
C LYS A 28 -1.58 11.47 13.86
N ALA A 29 -1.15 10.25 14.14
CA ALA A 29 0.03 9.67 13.48
C ALA A 29 -0.24 9.43 11.99
N MET A 30 -1.45 8.97 11.65
CA MET A 30 -1.87 8.79 10.26
C MET A 30 -1.90 10.13 9.49
N ASP A 31 -2.40 11.21 10.10
CA ASP A 31 -2.43 12.54 9.49
C ASP A 31 -1.03 13.02 9.08
N SER A 32 -0.02 12.75 9.93
CA SER A 32 1.39 13.01 9.60
C SER A 32 1.81 12.16 8.40
N LEU A 33 1.59 10.84 8.43
CA LEU A 33 2.03 9.93 7.36
C LEU A 33 1.49 10.30 5.96
N TYR A 34 0.28 10.85 5.85
CA TYR A 34 -0.26 11.30 4.55
C TYR A 34 0.53 12.47 3.92
N THR A 35 1.29 13.22 4.72
CA THR A 35 2.03 14.42 4.27
C THR A 35 3.54 14.26 4.33
N GLN A 36 4.03 13.12 4.83
CA GLN A 36 5.47 12.84 4.95
C GLN A 36 6.10 12.51 3.60
N SER A 37 7.31 13.03 3.41
CA SER A 37 8.23 12.65 2.34
C SER A 37 9.49 12.06 2.96
N VAL A 38 9.90 10.88 2.48
CA VAL A 38 11.11 10.19 2.94
C VAL A 38 12.06 10.12 1.77
N ALA A 39 13.24 10.72 1.92
CA ALA A 39 14.26 10.80 0.86
C ALA A 39 13.71 11.35 -0.48
N GLY A 40 12.74 12.27 -0.42
CA GLY A 40 12.12 12.88 -1.61
C GLY A 40 10.98 12.06 -2.23
N ALA A 41 10.66 10.88 -1.69
CA ALA A 41 9.51 10.06 -2.12
C ALA A 41 8.35 10.18 -1.11
N ASN A 42 7.12 10.24 -1.62
CA ASN A 42 5.92 10.35 -0.78
C ASN A 42 5.36 8.97 -0.43
N ILE A 43 4.70 8.87 0.72
CA ILE A 43 3.87 7.71 1.07
C ILE A 43 2.59 7.78 0.22
N THR A 44 2.36 6.74 -0.59
CA THR A 44 1.24 6.69 -1.55
C THR A 44 0.13 5.75 -1.13
N ASN A 45 0.43 4.75 -0.30
CA ASN A 45 -0.55 3.75 0.12
C ASN A 45 -0.19 3.13 1.48
N PHE A 46 -1.20 2.47 2.06
CA PHE A 46 -1.10 1.76 3.33
C PHE A 46 -1.66 0.35 3.18
N GLU A 47 -0.91 -0.64 3.65
CA GLU A 47 -1.26 -2.07 3.63
C GLU A 47 -0.58 -2.78 4.81
N MET A 48 -0.43 -4.11 4.79
CA MET A 48 -0.05 -4.88 5.98
C MET A 48 1.08 -5.91 5.76
N GLU A 49 1.64 -6.04 4.54
CA GLU A 49 2.50 -7.15 4.16
C GLU A 49 3.88 -6.72 3.61
N THR A 50 3.92 -5.65 2.82
CA THR A 50 5.00 -5.33 1.86
C THR A 50 6.35 -5.15 2.52
N ALA A 51 6.46 -4.41 3.62
CA ALA A 51 7.72 -4.20 4.32
C ALA A 51 8.31 -5.53 4.86
N GLY A 52 7.45 -6.44 5.33
CA GLY A 52 7.88 -7.76 5.78
C GLY A 52 8.37 -8.63 4.63
N ILE A 53 7.66 -8.62 3.50
CA ILE A 53 8.05 -9.33 2.27
C ILE A 53 9.40 -8.80 1.78
N TYR A 54 9.58 -7.48 1.69
CA TYR A 54 10.82 -6.88 1.23
C TYR A 54 11.99 -7.16 2.15
N ALA A 55 11.78 -7.12 3.47
CA ALA A 55 12.83 -7.48 4.43
C ALA A 55 13.28 -8.94 4.24
N LEU A 56 12.35 -9.87 4.10
CA LEU A 56 12.66 -11.29 3.86
C LEU A 56 13.34 -11.51 2.51
N ALA A 57 12.84 -10.89 1.45
CA ALA A 57 13.43 -10.98 0.12
C ALA A 57 14.88 -10.49 0.12
N HIS A 58 15.14 -9.33 0.72
CA HIS A 58 16.48 -8.78 0.86
C HIS A 58 17.41 -9.72 1.64
N LEU A 59 16.95 -10.26 2.78
CA LEU A 59 17.74 -11.18 3.60
C LEU A 59 18.06 -12.50 2.89
N LEU A 60 17.17 -12.96 2.01
CA LEU A 60 17.30 -14.21 1.26
C LEU A 60 17.97 -14.03 -0.12
N GLY A 61 18.34 -12.81 -0.50
CA GLY A 61 18.96 -12.51 -1.79
C GLY A 61 17.98 -12.54 -2.97
N HIS A 62 16.69 -12.36 -2.73
CA HIS A 62 15.66 -12.23 -3.75
C HIS A 62 15.40 -10.77 -4.12
N GLU A 63 15.14 -10.55 -5.40
CA GLU A 63 14.56 -9.32 -5.89
C GLU A 63 13.03 -9.41 -5.78
N ALA A 64 12.39 -8.40 -5.17
CA ALA A 64 10.97 -8.41 -4.92
C ALA A 64 10.33 -7.08 -5.31
N TYR A 65 9.13 -7.18 -5.89
CA TYR A 65 8.32 -6.06 -6.34
C TYR A 65 6.93 -6.18 -5.72
N SER A 66 6.32 -5.05 -5.39
CA SER A 66 4.96 -4.98 -4.87
C SER A 66 4.12 -4.02 -5.70
N PHE A 67 2.86 -4.41 -5.91
CA PHE A 67 1.87 -3.62 -6.62
C PHE A 67 0.58 -3.66 -5.81
N SER A 68 -0.04 -2.50 -5.61
CA SER A 68 -1.29 -2.40 -4.85
C SER A 68 -2.38 -1.73 -5.67
N ALA A 69 -3.57 -2.33 -5.67
CA ALA A 69 -4.78 -1.70 -6.19
C ALA A 69 -5.31 -0.74 -5.12
N LEU A 70 -5.46 0.55 -5.45
CA LEU A 70 -6.02 1.52 -4.54
C LEU A 70 -7.55 1.44 -4.58
N LEU A 71 -8.14 0.75 -3.61
CA LEU A 71 -9.60 0.55 -3.56
C LEU A 71 -10.34 1.68 -2.84
N ALA A 72 -9.64 2.43 -2.00
CA ALA A 72 -10.20 3.50 -1.20
C ALA A 72 -9.20 4.66 -1.08
N ASN A 73 -9.68 5.88 -1.32
CA ASN A 73 -8.94 7.10 -1.00
C ASN A 73 -9.44 7.65 0.34
N ARG A 74 -8.65 7.41 1.38
CA ARG A 74 -8.99 7.78 2.76
C ARG A 74 -9.06 9.29 2.97
N SER A 75 -8.21 10.06 2.28
CA SER A 75 -8.17 11.53 2.41
C SER A 75 -9.43 12.17 1.82
N LEU A 76 -9.93 11.60 0.71
CA LEU A 76 -11.15 12.08 0.05
C LEU A 76 -12.43 11.36 0.49
N GLY A 77 -12.32 10.29 1.28
CA GLY A 77 -13.46 9.46 1.69
C GLY A 77 -14.13 8.71 0.54
N THR A 78 -13.44 8.52 -0.58
CA THR A 78 -13.99 7.87 -1.78
C THR A 78 -13.57 6.41 -1.89
N PHE A 79 -14.43 5.61 -2.51
CA PHE A 79 -14.24 4.19 -2.74
C PHE A 79 -14.55 3.89 -4.21
N HIS A 80 -13.89 2.88 -4.76
CA HIS A 80 -14.28 2.37 -6.07
C HIS A 80 -15.66 1.72 -6.02
N GLU A 81 -16.50 2.01 -7.03
CA GLU A 81 -17.82 1.40 -7.19
C GLU A 81 -17.70 -0.10 -7.54
N ASP A 82 -16.66 -0.46 -8.30
CA ASP A 82 -16.31 -1.84 -8.64
C ASP A 82 -14.83 -2.13 -8.28
N PRO A 83 -14.55 -2.51 -7.02
CA PRO A 83 -13.20 -2.86 -6.59
C PRO A 83 -12.63 -4.09 -7.30
N ALA A 84 -13.47 -5.03 -7.73
CA ALA A 84 -13.01 -6.27 -8.37
C ALA A 84 -12.38 -5.97 -9.72
N SER A 85 -13.05 -5.17 -10.55
CA SER A 85 -12.51 -4.74 -11.85
C SER A 85 -11.16 -4.01 -11.73
N VAL A 86 -10.96 -3.22 -10.67
CA VAL A 86 -9.67 -2.54 -10.42
C VAL A 86 -8.56 -3.55 -10.11
N VAL A 87 -8.86 -4.58 -9.33
CA VAL A 87 -7.92 -5.66 -9.02
C VAL A 87 -7.60 -6.47 -10.27
N ASP A 88 -8.61 -6.88 -11.05
CA ASP A 88 -8.42 -7.62 -12.30
C ASP A 88 -7.55 -6.85 -13.29
N SER A 89 -7.82 -5.54 -13.45
CA SER A 89 -6.99 -4.66 -14.28
C SER A 89 -5.54 -4.57 -13.78
N LEU A 90 -5.30 -4.62 -12.47
CA LEU A 90 -3.95 -4.64 -11.93
C LEU A 90 -3.24 -5.97 -12.20
N ILE A 91 -3.96 -7.09 -12.04
CA ILE A 91 -3.42 -8.43 -12.31
C ILE A 91 -2.93 -8.52 -13.76
N GLU A 92 -3.74 -8.11 -14.73
CA GLU A 92 -3.36 -8.11 -16.14
C GLU A 92 -2.10 -7.27 -16.41
N LYS A 93 -2.03 -6.06 -15.83
CA LYS A 93 -0.87 -5.16 -15.99
C LYS A 93 0.40 -5.75 -15.40
N VAL A 94 0.31 -6.36 -14.21
CA VAL A 94 1.47 -6.97 -13.54
C VAL A 94 1.93 -8.22 -14.27
N LEU A 95 1.03 -9.05 -14.78
CA LEU A 95 1.39 -10.21 -15.60
C LEU A 95 2.09 -9.80 -16.90
N ALA A 96 1.58 -8.77 -17.59
CA ALA A 96 2.23 -8.24 -18.78
C ALA A 96 3.63 -7.70 -18.48
N TRP A 97 3.77 -6.90 -17.41
CA TRP A 97 5.05 -6.38 -16.95
C TRP A 97 6.04 -7.49 -16.57
N ALA A 98 5.57 -8.54 -15.88
CA ALA A 98 6.42 -9.64 -15.43
C ALA A 98 6.98 -10.45 -16.61
N VAL A 99 6.20 -10.65 -17.67
CA VAL A 99 6.69 -11.33 -18.89
C VAL A 99 7.77 -10.53 -19.60
N GLU A 100 7.70 -9.19 -19.56
CA GLU A 100 8.72 -8.31 -20.14
C GLU A 100 9.99 -8.22 -19.28
N LEU A 101 9.88 -8.43 -17.96
CA LEU A 101 11.02 -8.35 -17.04
C LEU A 101 12.05 -9.47 -17.26
N ASP A 102 11.59 -10.66 -17.66
CA ASP A 102 12.43 -11.84 -17.92
C ASP A 102 13.03 -11.86 -19.34
N ALA A 103 12.66 -10.90 -20.21
CA ALA A 103 13.10 -10.81 -21.61
C ALA A 103 14.37 -9.95 -21.78
#